data_AF-H8YZ62-F1
#
_entry.id   AF-H8YZ62-F1
#
_cell.length_a   1.000
_cell.length_b   1.000
_cell.length_c   1.000
_cell.angle_alpha   90.00
_cell.angle_beta   90.00
_cell.angle_gamma   90.00
#
_symmetry.space_group_name_H-M   'P 1'
#
loop_
_entity.id
_entity.type
_entity.pdbx_description
1 polymer ?
#
loop_
_entity_poly.entity_id
_entity_poly.type
_entity_poly.pdbx_seq_one_letter_code
_entity_poly.pdbx_strand_id
1 'polypeptide(L)' 'MNAIEFQTIAHDGMLEIPMQYRHALDGKSVRVLLVDSQSGADEGSESLFARLRRVRVQGPSDLSVNHESYVNGEPDA' A
#
# COMPACT_ATOMS: atom_id res chain seq x y z
N MET A 1 10.95 5.40 -1.77
CA MET A 1 10.49 4.21 -1.02
C MET A 1 10.70 3.01 -1.93
N ASN A 2 11.64 2.11 -1.60
CA ASN A 2 11.92 0.92 -2.41
C ASN A 2 11.13 -0.25 -1.83
N ALA A 3 10.07 -0.65 -2.50
CA ALA A 3 9.22 -1.78 -2.10
C ALA A 3 9.09 -2.76 -3.28
N ILE A 4 9.02 -4.05 -2.96
CA ILE A 4 8.74 -5.11 -3.93
C ILE A 4 7.28 -5.49 -3.74
N GLU A 5 6.51 -5.46 -4.82
CA GLU A 5 5.11 -5.88 -4.86
C GLU A 5 4.95 -6.93 -5.94
N PHE A 6 4.29 -8.04 -5.60
CA PHE A 6 3.90 -9.07 -6.54
C PHE A 6 2.60 -9.70 -6.06
N GLN A 7 1.82 -10.23 -6.99
CA GLN A 7 0.60 -10.96 -6.70
C GLN A 7 0.93 -12.46 -6.69
N THR A 8 0.44 -13.16 -5.67
CA THR A 8 0.56 -14.61 -5.55
C THR A 8 -0.70 -15.18 -4.92
N ILE A 9 -0.94 -16.47 -5.10
CA ILE A 9 -2.04 -17.20 -4.47
C ILE A 9 -1.47 -17.95 -3.28
N ALA A 10 -2.10 -17.77 -2.12
CA ALA A 10 -1.75 -18.53 -0.93
C ALA A 10 -2.33 -19.94 -1.04
N HIS A 11 -1.51 -20.96 -0.83
CA HIS A 11 -1.93 -22.35 -0.74
C HIS A 11 -1.55 -22.88 0.65
N ASP A 12 -2.53 -23.28 1.46
CA ASP A 12 -2.33 -23.81 2.82
C ASP A 12 -1.46 -22.89 3.71
N GLY A 13 -1.65 -21.57 3.58
CA GLY A 13 -0.86 -20.56 4.31
C GLY A 13 0.56 -20.34 3.77
N MET A 14 0.96 -21.05 2.71
CA MET A 14 2.22 -20.84 2.02
C MET A 14 2.05 -19.81 0.89
N LEU A 15 2.92 -18.81 0.87
CA LEU A 15 3.01 -17.82 -0.20
C LEU A 15 4.16 -18.21 -1.14
N GLU A 16 3.86 -18.48 -2.40
CA GLU A 16 4.92 -18.73 -3.38
C GLU A 16 5.53 -17.40 -3.83
N ILE A 17 6.83 -17.23 -3.56
CA ILE A 17 7.60 -16.07 -4.01
C ILE A 17 8.09 -16.31 -5.45
N PRO A 18 7.73 -15.44 -6.42
CA PRO A 18 8.22 -15.53 -7.78
C PRO A 18 9.76 -15.52 -7.86
N MET A 19 10.31 -16.30 -8.78
CA MET A 19 11.76 -16.54 -8.90
C MET A 19 12.57 -15.25 -8.97
N GLN A 20 12.08 -14.23 -9.68
CA GLN A 20 12.79 -12.96 -9.84
C GLN A 20 13.01 -12.19 -8.53
N TYR A 21 12.25 -12.50 -7.47
CA TYR A 21 12.35 -11.81 -6.18
C TYR A 21 13.03 -12.63 -5.09
N ARG A 22 13.29 -13.93 -5.29
CA ARG A 22 13.84 -14.81 -4.25
C ARG A 22 15.16 -14.32 -3.67
N HIS A 23 16.12 -13.97 -4.54
CA HIS A 23 17.41 -13.43 -4.09
C HIS A 23 17.27 -12.06 -3.41
N ALA A 24 16.28 -11.26 -3.80
CA ALA A 24 16.08 -9.93 -3.22
C ALA A 24 15.53 -9.99 -1.78
N LEU A 25 14.89 -11.11 -1.39
CA LEU A 25 14.33 -11.32 -0.05
C LEU A 25 15.26 -12.09 0.90
N ASP A 26 16.35 -12.66 0.40
CA ASP A 26 17.26 -13.47 1.21
C ASP A 26 17.84 -12.69 2.40
N GLY A 27 17.78 -13.29 3.59
CA GLY A 27 18.20 -12.69 4.86
C GLY A 27 17.38 -11.48 5.34
N LYS A 28 16.24 -11.15 4.70
CA LYS A 28 15.41 -9.99 5.07
C LYS A 28 14.19 -10.40 5.88
N SER A 29 13.80 -9.55 6.82
CA SER A 29 12.48 -9.64 7.46
C SER A 29 11.40 -9.17 6.48
N VAL A 30 10.35 -9.97 6.29
CA VAL A 30 9.25 -9.69 5.35
C VAL A 30 7.98 -9.34 6.14
N ARG A 31 7.30 -8.27 5.73
CA ARG A 31 5.95 -7.93 6.18
C ARG A 31 4.97 -8.18 5.04
N VAL A 32 3.94 -8.97 5.33
CA VAL A 32 2.90 -9.34 4.36
C VAL A 32 1.65 -8.51 4.64
N LEU A 33 1.03 -7.96 3.59
CA LEU A 33 -0.30 -7.37 3.65
C LEU A 33 -1.21 -8.17 2.72
N LEU A 34 -2.33 -8.66 3.27
CA LEU A 34 -3.38 -9.30 2.48
C LEU A 34 -4.37 -8.22 2.03
N VAL A 35 -4.70 -8.21 0.74
CA VAL A 35 -5.63 -7.27 0.14
C VAL A 35 -6.74 -8.07 -0.54
N ASP A 36 -7.99 -7.80 -0.17
CA ASP A 36 -9.14 -8.41 -0.82
C ASP A 36 -9.27 -7.84 -2.24
N SER A 37 -9.12 -8.70 -3.26
CA SER A 37 -9.42 -8.31 -4.63
C SER A 37 -10.95 -8.23 -4.76
N GLN A 38 -11.52 -7.05 -4.55
CA GLN A 38 -12.94 -6.85 -4.88
C GLN A 38 -13.11 -7.07 -6.39
N SER A 39 -13.90 -8.09 -6.72
CA SER A 39 -14.33 -8.44 -8.08
C SER A 39 -15.23 -7.33 -8.65
N GLY A 40 -14.62 -6.23 -9.07
CA GLY A 40 -15.30 -5.11 -9.70
C GLY A 40 -14.46 -4.61 -10.87
N ALA A 41 -14.80 -5.11 -12.06
CA ALA A 41 -14.52 -4.55 -13.39
C ALA A 41 -13.13 -3.90 -13.62
N ASP A 42 -12.29 -4.63 -14.37
CA ASP A 42 -11.54 -4.11 -15.53
C ASP A 42 -10.61 -2.89 -15.38
N GLU A 43 -10.21 -2.50 -14.18
CA GLU A 43 -9.01 -1.67 -14.01
C GLU A 43 -7.80 -2.59 -13.79
N GLY A 44 -7.20 -2.98 -14.92
CA GLY A 44 -6.15 -3.98 -15.00
C GLY A 44 -5.04 -3.80 -13.96
N SER A 45 -4.81 -4.88 -13.19
CA SER A 45 -3.56 -5.26 -12.51
C SER A 45 -2.73 -4.15 -11.84
N GLU A 46 -3.34 -3.03 -11.47
CA GLU A 46 -2.60 -1.90 -10.95
C GLU A 46 -2.21 -2.18 -9.49
N SER A 47 -0.91 -2.16 -9.25
CA SER A 47 -0.33 -2.45 -7.94
C SER A 47 -0.82 -1.46 -6.88
N LEU A 48 -0.96 -1.90 -5.63
CA LEU A 48 -1.29 -1.05 -4.48
C LEU A 48 -0.37 0.16 -4.42
N PHE A 49 0.93 -0.03 -4.64
CA PHE A 49 1.88 1.10 -4.65
C PHE A 49 1.65 2.05 -5.82
N ALA A 50 1.22 1.56 -6.99
CA ALA A 50 0.87 2.43 -8.10
C ALA A 50 -0.38 3.27 -7.78
N ARG A 51 -1.40 2.67 -7.15
CA ARG A 51 -2.58 3.39 -6.63
C ARG A 51 -2.20 4.43 -5.57
N LEU A 52 -1.36 4.07 -4.60
CA LEU A 52 -0.90 4.97 -3.55
C LEU A 52 -0.09 6.17 -4.09
N ARG A 53 0.67 6.00 -5.17
CA ARG A 53 1.37 7.13 -5.81
C ARG A 53 0.43 8.16 -6.41
N ARG A 54 -0.78 7.76 -6.82
CA ARG A 54 -1.80 8.69 -7.36
C ARG A 54 -2.50 9.46 -6.26
N VAL A 55 -2.54 8.93 -5.05
CA VAL A 55 -3.04 9.65 -3.87
C VAL A 55 -2.04 10.76 -3.57
N ARG A 56 -2.29 11.95 -4.11
CA ARG A 56 -1.65 13.17 -3.61
C ARG A 56 -2.10 13.30 -2.17
N VAL A 57 -1.16 13.17 -1.24
CA VAL A 57 -1.38 13.58 0.14
C VAL A 57 -1.54 15.10 0.08
N GLN A 58 -2.78 15.57 -0.09
CA GLN A 58 -3.15 16.96 0.15
C GLN A 58 -3.19 17.18 1.67
N GLY A 59 -2.01 17.07 2.28
CA GLY A 59 -1.77 17.59 3.61
C GLY A 59 -1.16 18.98 3.44
N PRO A 60 -1.59 19.99 4.21
CA PRO A 60 -0.90 21.28 4.22
C PRO A 60 0.60 21.03 4.46
N SER A 61 1.45 21.74 3.71
CA SER A 61 2.92 21.67 3.85
C SER A 61 3.42 22.03 5.25
N ASP A 62 2.53 22.56 6.08
CA ASP A 62 2.77 22.97 7.44
C ASP A 62 1.70 22.37 8.38
N LEU A 63 2.06 21.27 9.05
CA LEU A 63 1.25 20.66 10.11
C LEU A 63 1.39 21.38 11.46
N SER A 64 2.24 22.42 11.55
CA SER A 64 2.50 23.12 12.81
C SER A 64 1.45 24.17 13.16
N VAL A 65 0.65 24.62 12.19
CA VAL A 65 -0.27 25.75 12.41
C VAL A 65 -1.67 25.30 12.87
N ASN A 66 -2.07 24.04 12.67
CA ASN A 66 -3.44 23.61 12.94
C ASN A 66 -3.55 22.12 13.32
N HIS A 67 -2.82 21.72 14.36
CA HIS A 67 -2.90 20.36 14.89
C HIS A 67 -4.27 20.06 15.54
N GLU A 68 -4.93 21.07 16.10
CA GLU A 68 -6.18 20.87 16.85
C GLU A 68 -7.41 20.76 15.95
N SER A 69 -7.48 21.49 14.84
CA SER A 69 -8.67 21.47 13.96
C SER A 69 -8.79 20.19 13.13
N TYR A 70 -7.67 19.58 12.74
CA TYR A 70 -7.66 18.32 11.97
C TYR A 70 -7.97 17.08 12.81
N VAL A 71 -7.62 17.09 14.11
CA VAL A 71 -7.93 15.96 15.01
C VAL A 71 -9.39 16.02 15.48
N ASN A 72 -9.96 17.22 15.59
CA ASN A 72 -11.32 17.42 16.09
C ASN A 72 -12.42 17.39 15.00
N GLY A 73 -12.05 17.34 13.72
CA GLY A 73 -13.01 17.17 12.63
C GLY A 73 -14.05 18.28 12.54
N GLU A 74 -13.66 19.53 12.81
CA GLU A 74 -14.59 20.64 12.62
C GLU A 74 -14.80 20.88 11.11
N PRO A 75 -16.05 20.86 10.63
CA PRO A 75 -16.35 21.22 9.24
C PRO A 75 -16.11 22.74 9.07
N ASP A 76 -15.36 23.10 8.02
CA ASP A 76 -15.10 24.48 7.61
C ASP A 76 -16.36 25.36 7.70
N ALA A 77 -16.19 26.55 8.27
CA ALA A 77 -17.11 27.68 8.21
C ALA A 77 -16.73 28.63 7.06
#